data_AF-A0A2G2AQB7-F1
#
_entry.id   AF-A0A2G2AQB7-F1
#
_cell.length_a   1.000
_cell.length_b   1.000
_cell.length_c   1.000
_cell.angle_alpha   90.00
_cell.angle_beta   90.00
_cell.angle_gamma   90.00
#
_symmetry.space_group_name_H-M   'P 1'
#
loop_
_entity.id
_entity.type
_entity.pdbx_description
1 polymer ?
#
loop_
_entity_poly.entity_id
_entity_poly.type
_entity_poly.pdbx_seq_one_letter_code
_entity_poly.pdbx_strand_id
1 'polypeptide(L)'
;MKIQLDYKIDIEIQEGGKSKEKLSIFMREFTRSEKKENDVLKKRFEKIFKKAQKIGKRESILDEKFSIFKIKGDHEKALKTIEEKEALDKSLDELMEELEEIGGGDSLDDFAENTAKVRFETIINGEDRGKLQAYTEIKGYLSILSDLDKAKAELEKKQSGE
;
A
#
# COMPACT_ATOMS: atom_id res chain seq x y z
N MET A 1 21.49 15.55 -20.56
CA MET A 1 21.40 14.84 -19.26
C MET A 1 20.64 15.76 -18.31
N LYS A 2 19.39 15.46 -17.94
CA LYS A 2 18.74 16.20 -16.84
C LYS A 2 19.39 15.72 -15.56
N ILE A 3 20.18 16.58 -14.91
CA ILE A 3 20.70 16.30 -13.57
C ILE A 3 19.47 16.13 -12.68
N GLN A 4 19.29 14.94 -12.11
CA GLN A 4 18.30 14.73 -11.04
C GLN A 4 18.82 15.54 -9.85
N LEU A 5 18.30 16.74 -9.66
CA LEU A 5 18.58 17.56 -8.48
C LEU A 5 17.63 17.13 -7.38
N ASP A 6 18.18 16.84 -6.21
CA ASP A 6 17.38 16.61 -5.01
C ASP A 6 16.62 17.90 -4.67
N TYR A 7 15.36 17.76 -4.32
CA TYR A 7 14.50 18.86 -3.91
C TYR A 7 14.74 19.10 -2.43
N LYS A 8 15.25 20.29 -2.08
CA LYS A 8 15.27 20.74 -0.70
C LYS A 8 13.84 21.14 -0.30
N ILE A 9 13.25 20.42 0.64
CA ILE A 9 11.90 20.66 1.14
C ILE A 9 11.99 21.04 2.61
N ASP A 10 11.54 22.25 2.92
CA ASP A 10 11.38 22.73 4.28
C ASP A 10 9.93 22.44 4.74
N ILE A 11 9.79 21.68 5.82
CA ILE A 11 8.50 21.22 6.35
C ILE A 11 8.33 21.75 7.77
N GLU A 12 7.12 22.21 8.09
CA GLU A 12 6.78 22.63 9.45
C GLU A 12 5.94 21.55 10.13
N ILE A 13 6.51 20.92 11.16
CA ILE A 13 5.79 19.97 11.99
C ILE A 13 4.88 20.73 12.94
N GLN A 14 3.60 20.42 12.91
CA GLN A 14 2.59 20.98 13.81
C GLN A 14 2.08 19.93 14.80
N GLU A 15 1.91 20.36 16.06
CA GLU A 15 1.31 19.57 17.15
C GLU A 15 0.27 20.43 17.86
N GLY A 16 -0.97 19.94 17.96
CA GLY A 16 -2.08 20.71 18.57
C GLY A 16 -2.38 22.04 17.86
N GLY A 17 -2.12 22.14 16.55
CA GLY A 17 -2.32 23.35 15.76
C GLY A 17 -1.24 24.43 15.93
N LYS A 18 -0.17 24.14 16.67
CA LYS A 18 0.99 25.04 16.81
C LYS A 18 2.21 24.46 16.10
N SER A 19 3.00 25.33 15.48
CA SER A 19 4.31 24.98 14.95
C SER A 19 5.22 24.50 16.08
N LYS A 20 5.74 23.29 15.94
CA LYS A 20 6.64 22.65 16.90
C LYS A 20 8.08 22.77 16.43
N GLU A 21 8.34 22.40 15.18
CA GLU A 21 9.68 22.34 14.62
C GLU A 21 9.64 22.52 13.10
N LYS A 22 10.71 23.09 12.54
CA LYS A 22 10.93 23.14 11.09
C LYS A 22 12.04 22.18 10.73
N LEU A 23 11.76 21.31 9.77
CA LEU A 23 12.70 20.31 9.26
C LEU A 23 13.09 20.66 7.83
N SER A 24 14.36 20.44 7.49
CA SER A 24 14.87 20.59 6.13
C SER A 24 15.34 19.23 5.62
N ILE A 25 14.62 18.66 4.64
CA ILE A 25 14.98 17.38 4.02
C ILE A 25 15.33 17.54 2.54
N PHE A 26 16.06 16.57 2.01
CA PHE A 26 16.31 16.42 0.59
C PHE A 26 15.50 15.22 0.08
N MET A 27 14.61 15.49 -0.88
CA MET A 27 13.80 14.48 -1.53
C MET A 27 14.26 14.33 -2.98
N ARG A 28 14.69 13.13 -3.35
CA ARG A 28 15.00 12.81 -4.76
C ARG A 28 13.82 12.16 -5.44
N GLU A 29 13.92 12.03 -6.77
CA GLU A 29 13.02 11.13 -7.49
C GLU A 29 13.53 9.70 -7.47
N PHE A 30 12.60 8.76 -7.62
CA PHE A 30 12.96 7.41 -8.04
C PHE A 30 13.71 7.44 -9.38
N THR A 31 14.76 6.64 -9.44
CA THR A 31 15.44 6.25 -10.66
C THR A 31 14.49 5.42 -11.55
N ARG A 32 14.90 5.20 -12.80
CA ARG A 32 14.10 4.40 -13.73
C ARG A 32 13.94 2.95 -13.28
N SER A 33 14.95 2.36 -12.62
CA SER A 33 14.88 1.00 -12.08
C SER A 33 13.90 0.94 -10.91
N GLU A 34 14.01 1.85 -9.93
CA GLU A 34 13.11 1.90 -8.77
C GLU A 34 11.65 2.13 -9.17
N LYS A 35 11.38 2.99 -10.17
CA LYS A 35 10.02 3.17 -10.71
C LYS A 35 9.47 1.85 -11.28
N LYS A 36 10.29 1.11 -12.03
CA LYS A 36 9.88 -0.18 -12.61
C LYS A 36 9.62 -1.23 -11.54
N GLU A 37 10.45 -1.31 -10.51
CA GLU A 37 10.27 -2.25 -9.39
C GLU A 37 8.97 -1.97 -8.64
N ASN A 38 8.71 -0.70 -8.33
CA ASN A 38 7.46 -0.27 -7.70
C ASN A 38 6.23 -0.58 -8.58
N ASP A 39 6.32 -0.37 -9.90
CA ASP A 39 5.23 -0.71 -10.82
C ASP A 39 4.98 -2.23 -10.89
N VAL A 40 6.02 -3.05 -10.77
CA VAL A 40 5.88 -4.52 -10.70
C VAL A 40 5.17 -4.92 -9.41
N LEU A 41 5.54 -4.33 -8.27
CA LEU A 41 4.88 -4.58 -6.98
C LEU A 41 3.40 -4.22 -7.02
N LYS A 42 3.05 -3.01 -7.52
CA LYS A 42 1.65 -2.59 -7.69
C LYS A 42 0.84 -3.56 -8.57
N LYS A 43 1.43 -4.02 -9.68
CA LYS A 43 0.77 -5.00 -10.56
C LYS A 43 0.58 -6.37 -9.91
N ARG A 44 1.52 -6.80 -9.06
CA ARG A 44 1.36 -8.04 -8.28
C ARG A 44 0.23 -7.89 -7.27
N PHE A 45 0.23 -6.80 -6.50
CA PHE A 45 -0.84 -6.46 -5.56
C PHE A 45 -2.22 -6.46 -6.22
N GLU A 46 -2.38 -5.75 -7.34
CA GLU A 46 -3.65 -5.72 -8.07
C GLU A 46 -4.13 -7.10 -8.53
N LYS A 47 -3.20 -7.99 -8.91
CA LYS A 47 -3.54 -9.36 -9.33
C LYS A 47 -4.03 -10.18 -8.15
N ILE A 48 -3.31 -10.14 -7.02
CA ILE A 48 -3.69 -10.84 -5.79
C ILE A 48 -5.07 -10.37 -5.34
N PHE A 49 -5.27 -9.05 -5.25
CA PHE A 49 -6.55 -8.48 -4.86
C PHE A 49 -7.70 -8.91 -5.77
N LYS A 50 -7.50 -8.89 -7.10
CA LYS A 50 -8.51 -9.38 -8.06
C LYS A 50 -8.81 -10.87 -7.90
N LYS A 51 -7.81 -11.70 -7.57
CA LYS A 51 -8.04 -13.13 -7.30
C LYS A 51 -8.83 -13.31 -6.00
N ALA A 52 -8.45 -12.65 -4.91
CA ALA A 52 -9.15 -12.70 -3.63
C ALA A 52 -10.62 -12.28 -3.76
N GLN A 53 -10.91 -11.19 -4.48
CA GLN A 53 -12.29 -10.77 -4.77
C GLN A 53 -13.10 -11.81 -5.55
N LYS A 54 -12.47 -12.57 -6.46
CA LYS A 54 -13.15 -13.64 -7.20
C LYS A 54 -13.45 -14.84 -6.29
N ILE A 55 -12.54 -15.16 -5.38
CA ILE A 55 -12.74 -16.22 -4.38
C ILE A 55 -13.92 -15.86 -3.47
N GLY A 56 -13.92 -14.68 -2.86
CA GLY A 56 -15.01 -14.27 -1.96
C GLY A 56 -16.39 -14.24 -2.66
N LYS A 57 -16.45 -13.86 -3.95
CA LYS A 57 -17.69 -13.99 -4.74
C LYS A 57 -18.12 -15.44 -4.91
N ARG A 58 -17.18 -16.35 -5.14
CA ARG A 58 -17.47 -17.78 -5.32
C ARG A 58 -17.91 -18.43 -4.01
N GLU A 59 -17.28 -18.08 -2.89
CA GLU A 59 -17.69 -18.52 -1.55
C GLU A 59 -19.12 -18.12 -1.23
N SER A 60 -19.50 -16.86 -1.49
CA SER A 60 -20.87 -16.39 -1.29
C SER A 60 -21.88 -17.20 -2.11
N ILE A 61 -21.56 -17.55 -3.36
CA ILE A 61 -22.42 -18.42 -4.19
C ILE A 61 -22.48 -19.85 -3.61
N LEU A 62 -21.37 -20.37 -3.10
CA LEU A 62 -21.34 -21.70 -2.48
C LEU A 62 -22.16 -21.71 -1.19
N ASP A 63 -22.17 -20.65 -0.39
CA ASP A 63 -22.99 -20.53 0.82
C ASP A 63 -24.50 -20.58 0.52
N GLU A 64 -24.91 -19.90 -0.55
CA GLU A 64 -26.30 -19.96 -1.02
C GLU A 64 -26.66 -21.38 -1.50
N LYS A 65 -25.78 -22.00 -2.30
CA LYS A 65 -25.98 -23.38 -2.78
C LYS A 65 -26.05 -24.38 -1.63
N PHE A 66 -25.14 -24.28 -0.67
CA PHE A 66 -25.11 -25.13 0.51
C PHE A 66 -26.42 -25.03 1.29
N SER A 67 -26.90 -23.79 1.51
CA SER A 67 -28.19 -23.54 2.17
C SER A 67 -29.35 -24.20 1.42
N ILE A 68 -29.40 -24.06 0.10
CA ILE A 68 -30.44 -24.67 -0.74
C ILE A 68 -30.39 -26.20 -0.67
N PHE A 69 -29.20 -26.80 -0.78
CA PHE A 69 -29.04 -28.26 -0.72
C PHE A 69 -29.39 -28.83 0.65
N LYS A 70 -29.01 -28.13 1.73
CA LYS A 70 -29.37 -28.47 3.10
C LYS A 70 -30.89 -28.46 3.31
N ILE A 71 -31.59 -27.44 2.81
CA ILE A 71 -33.06 -27.37 2.88
C ILE A 71 -33.73 -28.50 2.08
N LYS A 72 -33.16 -28.85 0.91
CA LYS A 72 -33.67 -29.92 0.05
C LYS A 72 -33.35 -31.34 0.55
N GLY A 73 -32.54 -31.48 1.59
CA GLY A 73 -32.05 -32.79 2.06
C GLY A 73 -31.06 -33.46 1.10
N ASP A 74 -30.50 -32.71 0.15
CA ASP A 74 -29.52 -33.21 -0.81
C ASP A 74 -28.11 -33.17 -0.19
N HIS A 75 -27.88 -34.10 0.74
CA HIS A 75 -26.66 -34.13 1.56
C HIS A 75 -25.38 -34.34 0.75
N GLU A 76 -25.45 -35.10 -0.35
CA GLU A 76 -24.30 -35.33 -1.23
C GLU A 76 -23.83 -34.03 -1.89
N LYS A 77 -24.76 -33.24 -2.45
CA LYS A 77 -24.41 -31.94 -3.03
C LYS A 77 -24.01 -30.91 -1.98
N ALA A 78 -24.60 -30.96 -0.80
CA ALA A 78 -24.19 -30.12 0.33
C ALA A 78 -22.73 -30.41 0.73
N LEU A 79 -22.35 -31.68 0.84
CA LEU A 79 -20.97 -32.08 1.15
C LEU A 79 -19.99 -31.61 0.07
N LYS A 80 -20.32 -31.82 -1.21
CA LYS A 80 -19.48 -31.34 -2.32
C LYS A 80 -19.29 -29.82 -2.30
N THR A 81 -20.31 -29.08 -1.87
CA THR A 81 -20.22 -27.62 -1.75
C THR A 81 -19.25 -27.22 -0.63
N ILE A 82 -19.19 -27.97 0.47
CA ILE A 82 -18.19 -27.78 1.53
C ILE A 82 -16.78 -28.07 1.01
N GLU A 83 -16.57 -29.18 0.30
CA GLU A 83 -15.27 -29.50 -0.29
C GLU A 83 -14.78 -28.41 -1.25
N GLU A 84 -15.68 -27.85 -2.06
CA GLU A 84 -15.36 -26.71 -2.93
C GLU A 84 -15.01 -25.45 -2.14
N LYS A 85 -15.61 -25.21 -0.97
CA LYS A 85 -15.23 -24.10 -0.09
C LYS A 85 -13.86 -24.30 0.53
N GLU A 86 -13.56 -25.49 1.06
CA GLU A 86 -12.24 -25.78 1.64
C GLU A 86 -11.10 -25.60 0.63
N ALA A 87 -11.35 -25.91 -0.65
CA ALA A 87 -10.38 -25.65 -1.72
C ALA A 87 -10.17 -24.15 -1.99
N LEU A 88 -11.21 -23.34 -1.82
CA LEU A 88 -11.12 -21.88 -1.93
C LEU A 88 -10.42 -21.26 -0.73
N ASP A 89 -10.69 -21.74 0.48
CA ASP A 89 -10.00 -21.29 1.70
C ASP A 89 -8.48 -21.49 1.54
N LYS A 90 -8.04 -22.67 1.11
CA LYS A 90 -6.62 -22.93 0.79
C LYS A 90 -6.04 -22.00 -0.27
N SER A 91 -6.82 -21.70 -1.31
CA SER A 91 -6.40 -20.76 -2.35
C SER A 91 -6.29 -19.33 -1.81
N LEU A 92 -7.06 -19.00 -0.78
CA LEU A 92 -7.02 -17.70 -0.13
C LEU A 92 -5.81 -17.58 0.79
N ASP A 93 -5.47 -18.65 1.52
CA ASP A 93 -4.23 -18.77 2.31
C ASP A 93 -2.99 -18.55 1.42
N GLU A 94 -2.90 -19.24 0.28
CA GLU A 94 -1.82 -19.06 -0.70
C GLU A 94 -1.71 -17.60 -1.20
N LEU A 95 -2.85 -16.92 -1.35
CA LEU A 95 -2.86 -15.51 -1.76
C LEU A 95 -2.45 -14.56 -0.64
N MET A 96 -2.72 -14.92 0.62
CA MET A 96 -2.25 -14.16 1.77
C MET A 96 -0.73 -14.27 1.90
N GLU A 97 -0.16 -15.46 1.69
CA GLU A 97 1.30 -15.63 1.61
C GLU A 97 1.90 -14.80 0.46
N GLU A 98 1.32 -14.85 -0.76
CA GLU A 98 1.74 -14.00 -1.89
C GLU A 98 1.65 -12.50 -1.55
N LEU A 99 0.68 -12.09 -0.72
CA LEU A 99 0.46 -10.69 -0.32
C LEU A 99 1.52 -10.22 0.68
N GLU A 100 1.81 -11.04 1.70
CA GLU A 100 2.87 -10.77 2.68
C GLU A 100 4.24 -10.64 2.01
N GLU A 101 4.55 -11.50 1.04
CA GLU A 101 5.80 -11.47 0.28
C GLU A 101 6.06 -10.14 -0.44
N ILE A 102 4.99 -9.45 -0.88
CA ILE A 102 5.11 -8.16 -1.57
C ILE A 102 5.01 -6.97 -0.61
N GLY A 103 5.07 -7.20 0.69
CA GLY A 103 4.97 -6.16 1.73
C GLY A 103 3.52 -5.75 2.04
N GLY A 104 2.54 -6.56 1.67
CA GLY A 104 1.18 -6.44 2.20
C GLY A 104 1.08 -6.93 3.65
N GLY A 105 -0.06 -6.66 4.27
CA GLY A 105 -0.42 -7.18 5.59
C GLY A 105 -1.88 -7.63 5.60
N ASP A 106 -2.49 -7.65 6.78
CA ASP A 106 -3.89 -8.06 6.97
C ASP A 106 -4.89 -7.12 6.24
N SER A 107 -4.44 -5.94 5.83
CA SER A 107 -5.26 -4.92 5.18
C SER A 107 -4.62 -4.29 3.95
N LEU A 108 -5.48 -3.66 3.13
CA LEU A 108 -5.10 -2.80 2.01
C LEU A 108 -4.20 -1.64 2.44
N ASP A 109 -4.43 -1.13 3.65
CA ASP A 109 -3.70 0.01 4.20
C ASP A 109 -2.26 -0.39 4.55
N ASP A 110 -2.03 -1.64 4.96
CA ASP A 110 -0.68 -2.14 5.28
C ASP A 110 0.23 -2.18 4.06
N PHE A 111 -0.29 -2.62 2.91
CA PHE A 111 0.48 -2.60 1.66
C PHE A 111 0.88 -1.17 1.26
N ALA A 112 -0.08 -0.24 1.36
CA ALA A 112 0.16 1.16 1.01
C ALA A 112 1.20 1.79 1.95
N GLU A 113 1.09 1.50 3.25
CA GLU A 113 1.97 2.04 4.29
C GLU A 113 3.38 1.45 4.22
N ASN A 114 3.52 0.14 4.03
CA ASN A 114 4.82 -0.52 3.84
C ASN A 114 5.52 -0.05 2.56
N THR A 115 4.77 0.09 1.46
CA THR A 115 5.31 0.64 0.21
C THR A 115 5.72 2.10 0.38
N ALA A 116 4.95 2.89 1.13
CA ALA A 116 5.29 4.27 1.49
C ALA A 116 6.56 4.32 2.34
N LYS A 117 6.71 3.43 3.33
CA LYS A 117 7.92 3.31 4.13
C LYS A 117 9.17 3.04 3.27
N VAL A 118 9.11 2.04 2.39
CA VAL A 118 10.22 1.73 1.48
C VAL A 118 10.56 2.93 0.59
N ARG A 119 9.54 3.61 0.06
CA ARG A 119 9.72 4.83 -0.73
C ARG A 119 10.41 5.92 0.10
N PHE A 120 9.97 6.17 1.32
CA PHE A 120 10.55 7.16 2.23
C PHE A 120 12.03 6.87 2.48
N GLU A 121 12.36 5.64 2.87
CA GLU A 121 13.74 5.21 3.14
C GLU A 121 14.67 5.34 1.92
N THR A 122 14.09 5.21 0.72
CA THR A 122 14.81 5.26 -0.55
C THR A 122 15.07 6.69 -1.03
N ILE A 123 14.09 7.59 -0.90
CA ILE A 123 14.13 8.91 -1.56
C ILE A 123 14.38 10.09 -0.62
N ILE A 124 14.27 9.91 0.70
CA ILE A 124 14.42 10.97 1.68
C ILE A 124 15.79 10.90 2.33
N ASN A 125 16.51 12.02 2.28
CA ASN A 125 17.83 12.22 2.87
C ASN A 125 17.91 13.57 3.59
N GLY A 126 19.04 13.82 4.26
CA GLY A 126 19.31 15.06 5.00
C GLY A 126 19.42 14.86 6.51
N GLU A 127 19.91 15.88 7.20
CA GLU A 127 20.19 15.82 8.65
C GLU A 127 18.92 15.61 9.48
N ASP A 128 17.80 16.21 9.05
CA ASP A 128 16.52 16.09 9.74
C ASP A 128 15.72 14.82 9.39
N ARG A 129 16.26 13.92 8.55
CA ARG A 129 15.58 12.66 8.15
C ARG A 129 15.12 11.85 9.36
N GLY A 130 15.98 11.71 10.39
CA GLY A 130 15.66 10.92 11.57
C GLY A 130 14.49 11.48 12.37
N LYS A 131 14.37 12.81 12.46
CA LYS A 131 13.23 13.47 13.12
C LYS A 131 11.95 13.31 12.32
N LEU A 132 12.05 13.44 10.98
CA LEU A 132 10.91 13.21 10.11
C LEU A 132 10.43 11.74 10.19
N GLN A 133 11.36 10.79 10.31
CA GLN A 133 11.03 9.38 10.51
C GLN A 133 10.28 9.15 11.83
N ALA A 134 10.72 9.73 12.94
CA ALA A 134 9.97 9.67 14.20
C ALA A 134 8.54 10.23 14.05
N TYR A 135 8.35 11.24 13.20
CA TYR A 135 7.02 11.77 12.90
C TYR A 135 6.18 10.87 12.01
N THR A 136 6.80 10.16 11.05
CA THR A 136 6.09 9.14 10.24
C THR A 136 5.54 8.00 11.09
N GLU A 137 6.18 7.65 12.22
CA GLU A 137 5.68 6.63 13.13
C GLU A 137 4.39 7.05 13.85
N ILE A 138 4.11 8.36 13.94
CA ILE A 138 2.90 8.90 14.56
C ILE A 138 1.80 9.14 13.51
N LYS A 139 2.16 9.68 12.35
CA LYS A 139 1.21 10.11 11.30
C LYS A 139 1.02 9.15 10.13
N GLY A 140 1.90 8.17 9.99
CA GLY A 140 2.00 7.28 8.84
C GLY A 140 2.90 7.84 7.73
N TYR A 141 3.73 6.96 7.16
CA TYR A 141 4.59 7.20 6.01
C TYR A 141 3.80 7.66 4.79
N LEU A 142 2.63 7.06 4.52
CA LEU A 142 1.82 7.45 3.36
C LEU A 142 1.36 8.91 3.44
N SER A 143 0.95 9.34 4.63
CA SER A 143 0.50 10.72 4.90
C SER A 143 1.64 11.72 4.70
N ILE A 144 2.79 11.45 5.31
CA ILE A 144 3.97 12.32 5.19
C ILE A 144 4.47 12.40 3.75
N LEU A 145 4.54 11.28 3.02
CA LEU A 145 4.94 11.31 1.61
C LEU A 145 3.95 12.09 0.73
N SER A 146 2.66 12.03 1.02
CA SER A 146 1.64 12.83 0.32
C SER A 146 1.88 14.32 0.51
N ASP A 147 2.19 14.75 1.74
CA ASP A 147 2.49 16.16 2.03
C ASP A 147 3.81 16.62 1.40
N LEU A 148 4.83 15.75 1.38
CA LEU A 148 6.08 16.00 0.68
C LEU A 148 5.90 16.11 -0.84
N ASP A 149 5.09 15.25 -1.44
CA ASP A 149 4.77 15.30 -2.87
C ASP A 149 4.07 16.61 -3.25
N LYS A 150 3.15 17.11 -2.39
CA LYS A 150 2.53 18.43 -2.57
C LYS A 150 3.54 19.57 -2.45
N ALA A 151 4.36 19.55 -1.41
CA ALA A 151 5.39 20.58 -1.19
C ALA A 151 6.40 20.62 -2.35
N LYS A 152 6.80 19.46 -2.86
CA LYS A 152 7.63 19.33 -4.06
C LYS A 152 6.93 19.96 -5.27
N ALA A 153 5.67 19.63 -5.53
CA ALA A 153 4.92 20.17 -6.67
C ALA A 153 4.77 21.69 -6.60
N GLU A 154 4.61 22.26 -5.41
CA GLU A 154 4.59 23.72 -5.20
C GLU A 154 5.95 24.37 -5.47
N LEU A 155 7.05 23.72 -5.06
CA LEU A 155 8.41 24.18 -5.38
C LEU A 155 8.67 24.17 -6.88
N GLU A 156 8.24 23.12 -7.58
CA GLU A 156 8.37 23.02 -9.03
C GLU A 156 7.64 24.15 -9.75
N LYS A 157 6.40 24.46 -9.35
CA LYS A 157 5.62 25.59 -9.89
C LYS A 157 6.33 26.94 -9.71
N LYS A 158 6.81 27.19 -8.48
CA LYS A 158 7.57 28.42 -8.16
C LYS A 158 8.84 28.56 -9.00
N GLN A 159 9.52 27.44 -9.29
CA GLN A 159 10.73 27.44 -10.10
C GLN A 159 10.44 27.56 -11.61
N SER A 160 9.29 27.09 -12.08
CA SER A 160 8.87 27.24 -13.48
C SER A 160 8.27 28.61 -13.82
N GLY A 161 8.03 29.47 -12.83
CA GLY A 161 7.46 30.81 -13.03
C GLY A 161 5.96 30.84 -13.27
N GLU A 162 5.25 29.77 -12.86
CA GLU A 162 3.78 29.71 -12.77
C GLU A 162 3.30 30.14 -11.38
#